data_AF-C9LX35-F1
#
_entry.id   AF-C9LX35-F1
#
_cell.length_a   1.000
_cell.length_b   1.000
_cell.length_c   1.000
_cell.angle_alpha   90.00
_cell.angle_beta   90.00
_cell.angle_gamma   90.00
#
_symmetry.space_group_name_H-M   'P 1'
#
loop_
_entity.id
_entity.type
_entity.pdbx_description
1 polymer ?
#
loop_
_entity_poly.entity_id
_entity_poly.type
_entity_poly.pdbx_seq_one_letter_code
_entity_poly.pdbx_strand_id
1 'polypeptide(L)'
;MKKNKLELSTEQISELFGQMEFVYIESINTFIPELIGKITDGIIDVEYDKSRFSQSKRALKEAYDTYVDGLSNILGIFANNISDTFRRFRENWKVEFIVPKNSETFRDLISEDVKLSLNDNGSIGVLDKGAGLQRLATILLKFEMLSRIDRKKNVFVCIDEPDVYLHEGLQRKLKSLFDEKSKYMQLFFTTHSKIFINEYNMQNVFLLDAKYYEQYSNRKKKNVNVIETLLVDINGKNGYDKICSHLGIEPVNYELLQCNNLLVEGNCDKKYLTGLIKFFGNPCPNIESLDGADNALKYLEFYNSYYHNNTSKYKPKIKIIFDNDTKGREIYNKIRANNYQYIEVSAILIQNHMNNGNTNLEHNNTNNEIEDFIYPEVMVFLINLLLERKNMKQLNEKKICKKIHTKSFSAGGILELCEYEKNSLNPVTGVEISFTSSGMKTNRVKEGLAGMFNLEANKVLLSLLNECNDKYPYVKEAVNELCDFSLENK
;
A
#
# COMPACT_ATOMS: atom_id res chain seq x y z
N MET A 1 -11.86 -39.20 20.04
CA MET A 1 -11.04 -39.56 21.22
C MET A 1 -11.55 -38.79 22.42
N LYS A 2 -12.02 -39.47 23.47
CA LYS A 2 -12.32 -38.83 24.77
C LYS A 2 -11.01 -38.28 25.32
N LYS A 3 -10.85 -36.96 25.39
CA LYS A 3 -9.72 -36.33 26.09
C LYS A 3 -9.90 -36.61 27.58
N ASN A 4 -9.25 -37.65 28.10
CA ASN A 4 -9.04 -37.79 29.54
C ASN A 4 -8.26 -36.54 29.98
N LYS A 5 -8.92 -35.63 30.70
CA LYS A 5 -8.22 -34.56 31.42
C LYS A 5 -7.43 -35.24 32.53
N LEU A 6 -6.15 -35.50 32.28
CA LEU A 6 -5.20 -35.83 33.32
C LEU A 6 -5.02 -34.57 34.17
N GLU A 7 -5.46 -34.62 35.42
CA GLU A 7 -5.10 -33.60 36.41
C GLU A 7 -3.64 -33.83 36.79
N LEU A 8 -2.78 -32.87 36.43
CA LEU A 8 -1.37 -32.90 36.78
C LEU A 8 -1.19 -32.48 38.24
N SER A 9 -0.33 -33.18 38.98
CA SER A 9 0.07 -32.73 40.31
C SER A 9 0.91 -31.46 40.23
N THR A 10 1.01 -30.72 41.34
CA THR A 10 1.89 -29.55 41.45
C THR A 10 3.35 -29.87 41.14
N GLU A 11 3.86 -31.05 41.50
CA GLU A 11 5.23 -31.44 41.12
C GLU A 11 5.35 -31.65 39.61
N GLN A 12 4.38 -32.30 38.98
CA GLN A 12 4.38 -32.53 37.52
C GLN A 12 4.29 -31.22 36.72
N ILE A 13 3.52 -30.26 37.23
CA ILE A 13 3.44 -28.91 36.65
C ILE A 13 4.79 -28.19 36.77
N SER A 14 5.44 -28.28 37.93
CA SER A 14 6.75 -27.66 38.15
C SER A 14 7.84 -28.28 37.28
N GLU A 15 7.82 -29.61 37.11
CA GLU A 15 8.75 -30.32 36.23
C GLU A 15 8.53 -29.93 34.76
N LEU A 16 7.26 -29.81 34.33
CA LEU A 16 6.90 -29.35 32.99
C LEU A 16 7.41 -27.93 32.73
N PHE A 17 7.19 -26.98 33.65
CA PHE A 17 7.70 -25.61 33.52
C PHE A 17 9.22 -25.53 33.59
N GLY A 18 9.89 -26.41 34.35
CA GLY A 18 11.35 -26.49 34.39
C GLY A 18 11.98 -26.88 33.04
N GLN A 19 11.21 -27.52 32.16
CA GLN A 19 11.60 -27.85 30.79
C GLN A 19 11.28 -26.74 29.78
N MET A 20 10.75 -25.60 30.22
CA MET A 20 10.38 -24.48 29.35
C MET A 20 11.30 -23.28 29.61
N GLU A 21 11.67 -22.60 28.52
CA GLU A 21 12.37 -21.33 28.57
C GLU A 21 11.49 -20.28 27.89
N PHE A 22 11.13 -19.21 28.60
CA PHE A 22 10.26 -18.16 28.07
C PHE A 22 11.03 -16.86 27.93
N VAL A 23 11.03 -16.27 26.73
CA VAL A 23 11.68 -15.01 26.43
C VAL A 23 10.70 -14.04 25.81
N TYR A 24 10.61 -12.84 26.40
CA TYR A 24 9.84 -11.73 25.85
C TYR A 24 10.76 -10.64 25.29
N ILE A 25 10.40 -10.11 24.12
CA ILE A 25 11.08 -9.01 23.44
C ILE A 25 10.05 -7.89 23.26
N GLU A 26 10.19 -6.85 24.07
CA GLU A 26 9.34 -5.65 24.05
C GLU A 26 9.58 -4.81 22.78
N SER A 27 8.56 -4.05 22.39
CA SER A 27 8.57 -3.17 21.23
C SER A 27 9.45 -1.93 21.41
N ILE A 28 9.67 -1.48 22.65
CA ILE A 28 10.46 -0.29 23.01
C ILE A 28 11.29 -0.61 24.26
N ASN A 29 12.54 -0.14 24.33
CA ASN A 29 13.44 -0.23 25.50
C ASN A 29 13.92 -1.63 25.93
N THR A 30 14.61 -2.35 25.04
CA THR A 30 15.58 -3.33 25.52
C THR A 30 16.90 -2.65 25.88
N PHE A 31 17.16 -2.49 27.19
CA PHE A 31 18.47 -2.09 27.70
C PHE A 31 19.51 -3.14 27.31
N ILE A 32 20.23 -2.89 26.22
CA ILE A 32 21.40 -3.66 25.78
C ILE A 32 22.39 -3.93 26.94
N PRO A 33 22.62 -3.00 27.90
CA PRO A 33 23.47 -3.26 29.06
C PRO A 33 23.00 -4.42 29.96
N GLU A 34 21.70 -4.59 30.18
CA GLU A 34 21.17 -5.69 31.00
C GLU A 34 21.30 -7.04 30.28
N LEU A 35 21.15 -7.03 28.95
CA LEU A 35 21.38 -8.21 28.10
C LEU A 35 22.84 -8.65 28.17
N ILE A 36 23.76 -7.69 28.13
CA ILE A 36 25.20 -7.91 28.31
C ILE A 36 25.48 -8.48 29.70
N GLY A 37 24.89 -7.91 30.75
CA GLY A 37 24.98 -8.43 32.12
C GLY A 37 24.60 -9.91 32.21
N LYS A 38 23.47 -10.31 31.60
CA LYS A 38 23.04 -11.72 31.54
C LYS A 38 23.96 -12.61 30.70
N ILE A 39 24.56 -12.08 29.62
CA ILE A 39 25.59 -12.79 28.84
C ILE A 39 26.80 -13.06 29.72
N THR A 40 27.28 -12.07 30.48
CA THR A 40 28.41 -12.23 31.39
C THR A 40 28.09 -13.20 32.53
N ASP A 41 26.96 -13.03 33.21
CA ASP A 41 26.59 -13.84 34.38
C ASP A 41 26.42 -15.32 34.04
N GLY A 42 25.72 -15.65 32.95
CA GLY A 42 25.51 -17.04 32.52
C GLY A 42 26.78 -17.76 32.03
N ILE A 43 27.85 -17.01 31.73
CA ILE A 43 29.15 -17.56 31.32
C ILE A 43 30.10 -17.66 32.53
N ILE A 44 29.98 -16.75 33.51
CA ILE A 44 30.82 -16.70 34.73
C ILE A 44 30.64 -17.96 35.59
N ASP A 45 29.41 -18.48 35.71
CA ASP A 45 29.12 -19.69 36.52
C ASP A 45 29.78 -20.96 35.96
N VAL A 46 30.21 -20.96 34.69
CA VAL A 46 30.86 -22.12 34.05
C VAL A 46 32.37 -22.16 34.32
N GLU A 47 33.02 -21.03 34.57
CA GLU A 47 34.49 -20.94 34.71
C GLU A 47 34.99 -20.74 36.15
N TYR A 48 34.21 -20.16 37.07
CA TYR A 48 34.76 -19.62 38.33
C TYR A 48 34.36 -20.32 39.64
N ASP A 49 33.78 -21.52 39.60
CA ASP A 49 33.34 -22.25 40.80
C ASP A 49 34.49 -22.81 41.69
N LYS A 50 35.74 -22.31 41.55
CA LYS A 50 36.93 -22.83 42.27
C LYS A 50 37.94 -21.84 42.85
N SER A 51 37.74 -20.52 42.80
CA SER A 51 38.75 -19.59 43.36
C SER A 51 38.19 -18.65 44.43
N ARG A 52 38.44 -18.99 45.70
CA ARG A 52 38.29 -18.06 46.83
C ARG A 52 39.37 -16.99 46.77
N PHE A 53 38.97 -15.72 46.77
CA PHE A 53 39.88 -14.57 46.80
C PHE A 53 40.54 -14.40 48.18
N SER A 54 41.87 -14.32 48.21
CA SER A 54 42.63 -13.77 49.34
C SER A 54 43.71 -12.79 48.84
N GLN A 55 44.15 -11.90 49.73
CA GLN A 55 44.55 -10.52 49.49
C GLN A 55 45.87 -10.27 48.73
N SER A 56 45.86 -9.31 47.78
CA SER A 56 46.77 -8.16 47.67
C SER A 56 46.34 -7.27 46.47
N LYS A 57 46.56 -5.95 46.51
CA LYS A 57 46.19 -5.02 45.41
C LYS A 57 46.81 -5.43 44.05
N ARG A 58 47.97 -6.09 44.06
CA ARG A 58 48.68 -6.56 42.86
C ARG A 58 48.07 -7.86 42.31
N ALA A 59 47.73 -8.80 43.19
CA ALA A 59 47.01 -10.02 42.81
C ALA A 59 45.59 -9.71 42.32
N LEU A 60 44.92 -8.70 42.89
CA LEU A 60 43.63 -8.20 42.40
C LEU A 60 43.75 -7.58 41.00
N LYS A 61 44.82 -6.80 40.75
CA LYS A 61 45.07 -6.23 39.42
C LYS A 61 45.41 -7.29 38.39
N GLU A 62 46.26 -8.26 38.72
CA GLU A 62 46.61 -9.36 37.81
C GLU A 62 45.41 -10.29 37.55
N ALA A 63 44.60 -10.59 38.57
CA ALA A 63 43.35 -11.31 38.40
C ALA A 63 42.33 -10.51 37.57
N TYR A 64 42.30 -9.19 37.72
CA TYR A 64 41.47 -8.30 36.91
C TYR A 64 41.95 -8.22 35.46
N ASP A 65 43.24 -8.05 35.21
CA ASP A 65 43.81 -8.02 33.85
C ASP A 65 43.56 -9.37 33.15
N THR A 66 43.70 -10.48 33.89
CA THR A 66 43.34 -11.83 33.40
C THR A 66 41.85 -11.97 33.13
N TYR A 67 41.00 -11.40 33.99
CA TYR A 67 39.54 -11.34 33.81
C TYR A 67 39.16 -10.53 32.57
N VAL A 68 39.73 -9.34 32.38
CA VAL A 68 39.47 -8.47 31.21
C VAL A 68 39.95 -9.11 29.92
N ASP A 69 41.13 -9.74 29.91
CA ASP A 69 41.66 -10.40 28.72
C ASP A 69 40.86 -11.69 28.40
N GLY A 70 40.44 -12.44 29.42
CA GLY A 70 39.51 -13.58 29.27
C GLY A 70 38.16 -13.15 28.70
N LEU A 71 37.55 -12.12 29.28
CA LEU A 71 36.28 -11.55 28.85
C LEU A 71 36.37 -10.95 27.43
N SER A 72 37.47 -10.27 27.11
CA SER A 72 37.72 -9.74 25.75
C SER A 72 37.87 -10.86 24.71
N ASN A 73 38.54 -11.97 25.05
CA ASN A 73 38.66 -13.11 24.16
C ASN A 73 37.31 -13.80 23.92
N ILE A 74 36.53 -14.03 24.98
CA ILE A 74 35.21 -14.67 24.88
C ILE A 74 34.24 -13.79 24.10
N LEU A 75 34.18 -12.49 24.42
CA LEU A 75 33.35 -11.53 23.71
C LEU A 75 33.82 -11.34 22.26
N GLY A 76 35.13 -11.42 21.98
CA GLY A 76 35.67 -11.39 20.63
C GLY A 76 35.23 -12.58 19.78
N ILE A 77 35.27 -13.80 20.33
CA ILE A 77 34.74 -15.00 19.68
C ILE A 77 33.22 -14.86 19.45
N PHE A 78 32.49 -14.35 20.44
CA PHE A 78 31.06 -14.11 20.34
C PHE A 78 30.72 -13.09 19.24
N ALA A 79 31.41 -11.96 19.21
CA ALA A 79 31.28 -10.91 18.21
C ALA A 79 31.52 -11.43 16.79
N ASN A 80 32.55 -12.26 16.59
CA ASN A 80 32.83 -12.86 15.29
C ASN A 80 31.66 -13.74 14.80
N ASN A 81 31.12 -14.58 15.68
CA ASN A 81 29.98 -15.44 15.34
C ASN A 81 28.70 -14.63 15.06
N ILE A 82 28.42 -13.60 15.86
CA ILE A 82 27.28 -12.71 15.65
C ILE A 82 27.42 -11.95 14.32
N SER A 83 28.63 -11.51 14.00
CA SER A 83 28.89 -10.75 12.76
C SER A 83 28.46 -11.53 11.51
N ASP A 84 28.54 -12.87 11.50
CA ASP A 84 27.99 -13.68 10.40
C ASP A 84 26.48 -13.50 10.24
N THR A 85 25.73 -13.51 11.35
CA THR A 85 24.28 -13.28 11.34
C THR A 85 23.95 -11.87 10.87
N PHE A 86 24.69 -10.85 11.32
CA PHE A 86 24.49 -9.46 10.90
C PHE A 86 24.84 -9.25 9.42
N ARG A 87 25.87 -9.94 8.89
CA ARG A 87 26.26 -9.88 7.48
C ARG A 87 25.16 -10.35 6.52
N ARG A 88 24.28 -11.26 6.95
CA ARG A 88 23.08 -11.67 6.19
C ARG A 88 22.11 -10.50 5.99
N PHE A 89 22.07 -9.55 6.93
CA PHE A 89 21.25 -8.34 6.82
C PHE A 89 21.93 -7.27 5.96
N ARG A 90 23.23 -7.00 6.17
CA ARG A 90 24.07 -6.18 5.29
C ARG A 90 25.53 -6.63 5.35
N GLU A 91 26.17 -6.76 4.19
CA GLU A 91 27.53 -7.32 4.07
C GLU A 91 28.60 -6.56 4.87
N ASN A 92 28.43 -5.25 5.06
CA ASN A 92 29.40 -4.41 5.74
C ASN A 92 29.19 -4.31 7.27
N TRP A 93 28.19 -4.98 7.84
CA TRP A 93 27.94 -4.92 9.28
C TRP A 93 28.87 -5.84 10.06
N LYS A 94 29.53 -5.27 11.06
CA LYS A 94 30.38 -5.99 12.01
C LYS A 94 30.02 -5.61 13.43
N VAL A 95 29.91 -6.61 14.29
CA VAL A 95 29.65 -6.45 15.72
C VAL A 95 30.98 -6.56 16.45
N GLU A 96 31.29 -5.59 17.31
CA GLU A 96 32.44 -5.63 18.20
C GLU A 96 32.00 -5.22 19.61
N PHE A 97 32.53 -5.93 20.61
CA PHE A 97 32.36 -5.60 22.02
C PHE A 97 33.60 -4.85 22.49
N ILE A 98 33.42 -3.60 22.92
CA ILE A 98 34.53 -2.80 23.44
C ILE A 98 34.54 -2.94 24.96
N VAL A 99 35.57 -3.60 25.47
CA VAL A 99 35.85 -3.74 26.90
C VAL A 99 36.81 -2.61 27.31
N PRO A 100 36.39 -1.63 28.12
CA PRO A 100 37.25 -0.53 28.53
C PRO A 100 38.39 -1.06 29.44
N LYS A 101 39.65 -0.76 29.08
CA LYS A 101 40.82 -1.18 29.88
C LYS A 101 41.18 -0.24 31.05
N ASN A 102 40.43 0.84 31.29
CA ASN A 102 40.79 1.85 32.28
C ASN A 102 39.64 2.15 33.24
N SER A 103 39.85 1.88 34.52
CA SER A 103 39.18 2.63 35.59
C SER A 103 40.16 2.81 36.75
N GLU A 104 40.31 4.05 37.21
CA GLU A 104 41.07 4.36 38.41
C GLU A 104 40.29 3.99 39.70
N THR A 105 39.02 3.58 39.56
CA THR A 105 38.15 3.23 40.68
C THR A 105 37.26 2.01 40.43
N PHE A 106 37.27 1.09 41.39
CA PHE A 106 36.49 -0.15 41.46
C PHE A 106 34.95 0.03 41.41
N ARG A 107 34.46 1.27 41.50
CA ARG A 107 33.04 1.62 41.37
C ARG A 107 32.59 1.89 39.94
N ASP A 108 33.49 2.32 39.06
CA ASP A 108 33.21 2.52 37.63
C ASP A 108 33.20 1.17 36.86
N LEU A 109 33.65 0.11 37.53
CA LEU A 109 33.90 -1.25 37.05
C LEU A 109 32.72 -2.22 37.10
N ILE A 110 31.59 -1.77 37.66
CA ILE A 110 30.41 -2.62 37.88
C ILE A 110 29.20 -2.06 37.14
N SER A 111 29.27 -0.86 36.57
CA SER A 111 28.07 -0.15 36.07
C SER A 111 28.00 0.11 34.56
N GLU A 112 29.04 -0.11 33.74
CA GLU A 112 28.97 0.26 32.30
C GLU A 112 29.73 -0.67 31.33
N ASP A 113 29.98 -1.95 31.67
CA ASP A 113 31.20 -2.60 31.17
C ASP A 113 31.17 -3.41 29.87
N VAL A 114 30.24 -3.17 28.94
CA VAL A 114 30.50 -3.49 27.52
C VAL A 114 29.71 -2.56 26.58
N LYS A 115 30.39 -1.85 25.68
CA LYS A 115 29.73 -1.10 24.61
C LYS A 115 29.59 -2.00 23.38
N LEU A 116 28.35 -2.28 22.99
CA LEU A 116 28.02 -2.92 21.72
C LEU A 116 28.22 -1.90 20.59
N SER A 117 29.17 -2.19 19.71
CA SER A 117 29.41 -1.39 18.52
C SER A 117 28.97 -2.13 17.26
N LEU A 118 28.37 -1.40 16.32
CA LEU A 118 27.88 -1.93 15.05
C LEU A 118 28.38 -1.00 13.95
N ASN A 119 29.42 -1.44 13.26
CA ASN A 119 30.07 -0.64 12.22
C ASN A 119 29.28 -0.75 10.90
N ASP A 120 28.75 0.37 10.40
CA ASP A 120 28.00 0.48 9.13
C ASP A 120 28.63 1.47 8.12
N ASN A 121 29.92 1.81 8.30
CA ASN A 121 30.66 2.91 7.66
C ASN A 121 30.37 4.33 8.22
N GLY A 122 29.64 4.44 9.34
CA GLY A 122 29.38 5.70 10.05
C GLY A 122 29.79 5.65 11.53
N SER A 123 28.82 5.87 12.44
CA SER A 123 29.02 5.88 13.89
C SER A 123 29.25 4.47 14.48
N ILE A 124 30.04 4.40 15.56
CA ILE A 124 30.51 3.15 16.17
C ILE A 124 29.48 2.60 17.19
N GLY A 125 28.79 3.44 17.97
CA GLY A 125 27.85 2.99 18.99
C GLY A 125 26.48 2.55 18.45
N VAL A 126 25.93 1.43 18.94
CA VAL A 126 24.55 1.01 18.61
C VAL A 126 23.52 2.04 19.09
N LEU A 127 23.78 2.71 20.22
CA LEU A 127 22.94 3.77 20.76
C LEU A 127 22.88 5.03 19.88
N ASP A 128 23.87 5.22 19.01
CA ASP A 128 23.92 6.35 18.06
C ASP A 128 23.18 6.04 16.74
N LYS A 129 22.60 4.84 16.60
CA LYS A 129 21.89 4.41 15.39
C LYS A 129 20.38 4.59 15.53
N GLY A 130 19.69 4.72 14.39
CA GLY A 130 18.23 4.86 14.36
C GLY A 130 17.51 3.68 15.06
N ALA A 131 16.35 3.96 15.65
CA ALA A 131 15.60 3.02 16.49
C ALA A 131 15.37 1.64 15.86
N GLY A 132 15.16 1.57 14.54
CA GLY A 132 15.01 0.29 13.81
C GLY A 132 16.26 -0.59 13.83
N LEU A 133 17.47 -0.02 13.76
CA LEU A 133 18.71 -0.78 13.82
C LEU A 133 19.01 -1.29 15.23
N GLN A 134 18.73 -0.48 16.25
CA GLN A 134 18.87 -0.89 17.65
C GLN A 134 17.95 -2.08 17.97
N ARG A 135 16.71 -2.00 17.49
CA ARG A 135 15.69 -3.04 17.62
C ARG A 135 16.11 -4.32 16.91
N LEU A 136 16.51 -4.22 15.64
CA LEU A 136 17.00 -5.37 14.89
C LEU A 136 18.19 -6.02 15.60
N ALA A 137 19.19 -5.23 16.01
CA ALA A 137 20.36 -5.74 16.70
C ALA A 137 19.98 -6.51 17.98
N THR A 138 19.04 -5.98 18.77
CA THR A 138 18.59 -6.66 19.98
C THR A 138 17.89 -7.99 19.69
N ILE A 139 17.01 -8.02 18.68
CA ILE A 139 16.35 -9.26 18.26
C ILE A 139 17.43 -10.28 17.86
N LEU A 140 18.37 -9.90 16.99
CA LEU A 140 19.42 -10.80 16.53
C LEU A 140 20.28 -11.34 17.68
N LEU A 141 20.66 -10.49 18.63
CA LEU A 141 21.43 -10.90 19.81
C LEU A 141 20.66 -11.91 20.68
N LYS A 142 19.38 -11.66 20.95
CA LYS A 142 18.53 -12.59 21.71
C LYS A 142 18.42 -13.95 21.01
N PHE A 143 18.22 -13.97 19.70
CA PHE A 143 18.17 -15.23 18.94
C PHE A 143 19.50 -15.98 18.93
N GLU A 144 20.62 -15.28 18.90
CA GLU A 144 21.94 -15.89 18.99
C GLU A 144 22.18 -16.50 20.38
N MET A 145 21.80 -15.80 21.46
CA MET A 145 21.87 -16.34 22.81
C MET A 145 20.99 -17.59 22.98
N LEU A 146 19.74 -17.51 22.52
CA LEU A 146 18.78 -18.63 22.57
C LEU A 146 19.29 -19.86 21.82
N SER A 147 20.06 -19.67 20.75
CA SER A 147 20.66 -20.77 19.99
C SER A 147 21.74 -21.54 20.77
N ARG A 148 22.20 -21.00 21.91
CA ARG A 148 23.25 -21.56 22.78
C ARG A 148 22.71 -22.16 24.08
N ILE A 149 21.41 -22.00 24.37
CA ILE A 149 20.75 -22.60 25.52
C ILE A 149 20.66 -24.13 25.34
N ASP A 150 20.68 -24.88 26.45
CA ASP A 150 20.59 -26.35 26.45
C ASP A 150 19.38 -26.83 25.60
N ARG A 151 19.67 -27.69 24.62
CA ARG A 151 18.69 -28.21 23.64
C ARG A 151 17.58 -29.07 24.26
N LYS A 152 17.67 -29.35 25.57
CA LYS A 152 16.65 -30.09 26.32
C LYS A 152 15.42 -29.26 26.70
N LYS A 153 15.49 -27.93 26.65
CA LYS A 153 14.35 -27.06 26.97
C LYS A 153 13.53 -26.70 25.72
N ASN A 154 12.21 -26.61 25.89
CA ASN A 154 11.30 -26.02 24.92
C ASN A 154 11.36 -24.50 25.03
N VAL A 155 11.83 -23.83 23.96
CA VAL A 155 12.01 -22.38 23.95
C VAL A 155 10.78 -21.70 23.35
N PHE A 156 10.20 -20.77 24.09
CA PHE A 156 9.08 -19.92 23.69
C PHE A 156 9.55 -18.48 23.62
N VAL A 157 9.39 -17.84 22.46
CA VAL A 157 9.80 -16.46 22.24
C VAL A 157 8.59 -15.64 21.84
N CYS A 158 8.26 -14.64 22.65
CA CYS A 158 7.22 -13.65 22.37
C CYS A 158 7.88 -12.33 21.94
N ILE A 159 7.51 -11.80 20.77
CA ILE A 159 8.11 -10.60 20.19
C ILE A 159 7.00 -9.60 19.87
N ASP A 160 7.03 -8.44 20.50
CA ASP A 160 6.01 -7.42 20.28
C ASP A 160 6.38 -6.49 19.12
N GLU A 161 5.65 -6.51 18.01
CA GLU A 161 5.79 -5.65 16.82
C GLU A 161 7.17 -5.64 16.11
N PRO A 162 7.74 -6.79 15.70
CA PRO A 162 9.11 -6.90 15.17
C PRO A 162 9.40 -6.01 13.95
N ASP A 163 8.37 -5.54 13.26
CA ASP A 163 8.40 -4.71 12.05
C ASP A 163 8.60 -3.19 12.29
N VAL A 164 8.38 -2.73 13.51
CA VAL A 164 8.43 -1.29 13.84
C VAL A 164 9.80 -0.68 13.53
N TYR A 165 9.78 0.47 12.86
CA TYR A 165 10.95 1.21 12.38
C TYR A 165 11.84 0.47 11.36
N LEU A 166 11.41 -0.69 10.82
CA LEU A 166 12.14 -1.43 9.79
C LEU A 166 11.56 -1.17 8.40
N HIS A 167 12.43 -0.94 7.42
CA HIS A 167 12.02 -0.96 6.02
C HIS A 167 11.67 -2.39 5.55
N GLU A 168 10.78 -2.49 4.56
CA GLU A 168 10.28 -3.76 4.00
C GLU A 168 11.39 -4.78 3.67
N GLY A 169 12.52 -4.33 3.11
CA GLY A 169 13.65 -5.22 2.83
C GLY A 169 14.24 -5.90 4.07
N LEU A 170 14.33 -5.20 5.20
CA LEU A 170 14.80 -5.77 6.48
C LEU A 170 13.74 -6.65 7.13
N GLN A 171 12.46 -6.29 7.00
CA GLN A 171 11.34 -7.11 7.49
C GLN A 171 11.32 -8.49 6.82
N ARG A 172 11.54 -8.59 5.50
CA ARG A 172 11.64 -9.88 4.80
C ARG A 172 12.76 -10.76 5.33
N LYS A 173 13.94 -10.18 5.57
CA LYS A 173 15.09 -10.90 6.15
C LYS A 173 14.81 -11.37 7.56
N LEU A 174 14.13 -10.53 8.36
CA LEU A 174 13.73 -10.88 9.72
C LEU A 174 12.70 -12.02 9.73
N LYS A 175 11.72 -11.99 8.82
CA LYS A 175 10.77 -13.09 8.62
C LYS A 175 11.47 -14.40 8.24
N SER A 176 12.45 -14.35 7.34
CA SER A 176 13.25 -15.54 6.97
C SER A 176 14.02 -16.10 8.16
N LEU A 177 14.59 -15.24 9.01
CA LEU A 177 15.22 -15.68 10.27
C LEU A 177 14.20 -16.35 11.20
N PHE A 178 13.01 -15.78 11.36
CA PHE A 178 11.96 -16.39 12.18
C PHE A 178 11.54 -17.76 11.65
N ASP A 179 11.38 -17.92 10.34
CA ASP A 179 11.05 -19.21 9.71
C ASP A 179 12.17 -20.25 9.86
N GLU A 180 13.43 -19.82 9.87
CA GLU A 180 14.56 -20.69 10.17
C GLU A 180 14.52 -21.15 11.63
N LYS A 181 14.33 -20.21 12.55
CA LYS A 181 14.38 -20.44 14.00
C LYS A 181 13.15 -21.17 14.52
N SER A 182 11.97 -20.98 13.90
CA SER A 182 10.71 -21.63 14.30
C SER A 182 10.75 -23.16 14.20
N LYS A 183 11.76 -23.73 13.53
CA LYS A 183 12.00 -25.19 13.49
C LYS A 183 12.45 -25.76 14.83
N TYR A 184 13.02 -24.94 15.70
CA TYR A 184 13.64 -25.37 16.97
C TYR A 184 13.07 -24.64 18.20
N MET A 185 12.33 -23.54 17.99
CA MET A 185 11.68 -22.77 19.06
C MET A 185 10.28 -22.34 18.63
N GLN A 186 9.39 -22.10 19.58
CA GLN A 186 8.06 -21.59 19.30
C GLN A 186 8.07 -20.07 19.33
N LEU A 187 7.65 -19.44 18.23
CA LEU A 187 7.62 -18.00 18.07
C LEU A 187 6.18 -17.48 18.11
N PHE A 188 5.94 -16.47 18.95
CA PHE A 188 4.72 -15.67 18.96
C PHE A 188 5.10 -14.22 18.71
N PHE A 189 4.44 -13.56 17.76
CA PHE A 189 4.68 -12.15 17.54
C PHE A 189 3.41 -11.42 17.10
N THR A 190 3.30 -10.17 17.50
CA THR A 190 2.28 -9.21 17.04
C THR A 190 2.86 -8.44 15.86
N THR A 191 2.07 -8.08 14.85
CA THR A 191 2.59 -7.33 13.70
C THR A 191 1.46 -6.64 12.93
N HIS A 192 1.75 -5.46 12.39
CA HIS A 192 0.90 -4.76 11.43
C HIS A 192 1.39 -4.92 9.99
N SER A 193 2.45 -5.70 9.77
CA SER A 193 3.06 -5.89 8.45
C SER A 193 2.60 -7.18 7.78
N LYS A 194 2.04 -7.04 6.57
CA LYS A 194 1.71 -8.18 5.69
C LYS A 194 2.89 -9.10 5.40
N ILE A 195 4.12 -8.61 5.51
CA ILE A 195 5.34 -9.39 5.21
C ILE A 195 5.49 -10.59 6.15
N PHE A 196 4.96 -10.49 7.36
CA PHE A 196 5.03 -11.55 8.35
C PHE A 196 3.90 -12.58 8.22
N ILE A 197 2.93 -12.35 7.33
CA ILE A 197 1.80 -13.22 7.07
C ILE A 197 2.13 -14.16 5.93
N ASN A 198 1.95 -15.47 6.14
CA ASN A 198 2.04 -16.43 5.06
C ASN A 198 0.68 -16.53 4.34
N GLU A 199 0.58 -15.87 3.19
CA GLU A 199 -0.65 -15.82 2.37
C GLU A 199 -1.14 -17.21 1.93
N TYR A 200 -0.24 -18.19 1.82
CA TYR A 200 -0.55 -19.55 1.38
C TYR A 200 -0.95 -20.47 2.54
N ASN A 201 -0.59 -20.12 3.78
CA ASN A 201 -0.89 -20.93 4.95
C ASN A 201 -1.22 -20.04 6.16
N MET A 202 -2.52 -19.84 6.38
CA MET A 202 -3.08 -19.01 7.45
C MET A 202 -3.23 -19.75 8.79
N GLN A 203 -2.73 -20.98 8.93
CA GLN A 203 -2.92 -21.79 10.15
C GLN A 203 -2.34 -21.14 11.41
N ASN A 204 -1.27 -20.35 11.26
CA ASN A 204 -0.58 -19.69 12.36
C ASN A 204 -0.91 -18.18 12.45
N VAL A 205 -2.00 -17.75 11.82
CA VAL A 205 -2.45 -16.36 11.82
C VAL A 205 -3.66 -16.25 12.74
N PHE A 206 -3.57 -15.37 13.75
CA PHE A 206 -4.65 -15.12 14.69
C PHE A 206 -5.03 -13.65 14.62
N LEU A 207 -6.24 -13.37 14.15
CA LEU A 207 -6.78 -12.02 14.09
C LEU A 207 -7.55 -11.73 15.37
N LEU A 208 -7.13 -10.68 16.09
CA LEU A 208 -7.75 -10.24 17.33
C LEU A 208 -8.54 -8.94 17.07
N ASP A 209 -9.74 -8.85 17.62
CA ASP A 209 -10.60 -7.66 17.55
C ASP A 209 -11.04 -7.25 18.96
N ALA A 210 -11.57 -6.03 19.11
CA ALA A 210 -11.98 -5.46 20.38
C ALA A 210 -13.50 -5.25 20.42
N LYS A 211 -14.16 -5.86 21.41
CA LYS A 211 -15.57 -5.60 21.71
C LYS A 211 -15.68 -4.62 22.86
N TYR A 212 -16.47 -3.57 22.63
CA TYR A 212 -16.73 -2.51 23.60
C TYR A 212 -18.14 -2.66 24.17
N TYR A 213 -18.26 -2.70 25.48
CA TYR A 213 -19.57 -2.69 26.16
C TYR A 213 -19.48 -2.04 27.54
N GLU A 214 -20.61 -1.54 28.05
CA GLU A 214 -20.69 -1.07 29.42
C GLU A 214 -21.02 -2.22 30.37
N GLN A 215 -20.30 -2.28 31.49
CA GLN A 215 -20.59 -3.20 32.58
C GLN A 215 -20.59 -2.46 33.92
N TYR A 216 -21.55 -2.76 34.79
CA TYR A 216 -21.55 -2.23 36.15
C TYR A 216 -20.41 -2.85 36.97
N SER A 217 -19.50 -2.02 37.49
CA SER A 217 -18.40 -2.46 38.34
C SER A 217 -18.80 -2.36 39.82
N ASN A 218 -18.96 -3.51 40.49
CA ASN A 218 -19.20 -3.56 41.94
C ASN A 218 -18.09 -2.89 42.76
N ARG A 219 -16.84 -2.93 42.27
CA ARG A 219 -15.69 -2.28 42.92
C ARG A 219 -15.72 -0.76 42.81
N LYS A 220 -16.10 -0.23 41.64
CA LYS A 220 -16.12 1.24 41.38
C LYS A 220 -17.51 1.88 41.60
N LYS A 221 -18.54 1.07 41.88
CA LYS A 221 -19.95 1.46 42.04
C LYS A 221 -20.50 2.32 40.89
N LYS A 222 -20.04 2.06 39.66
CA LYS A 222 -20.49 2.75 38.44
C LYS A 222 -20.36 1.85 37.21
N ASN A 223 -21.07 2.20 36.14
CA ASN A 223 -20.82 1.62 34.81
C ASN A 223 -19.42 2.00 34.34
N VAL A 224 -18.72 1.01 33.80
CA VAL A 224 -17.40 1.17 33.19
C VAL A 224 -17.44 0.60 31.79
N ASN A 225 -16.73 1.26 30.88
CA ASN A 225 -16.46 0.72 29.56
C ASN A 225 -15.46 -0.43 29.71
N VAL A 226 -15.87 -1.61 29.26
CA VAL A 226 -15.07 -2.82 29.20
C VAL A 226 -14.67 -3.05 27.75
N ILE A 227 -13.40 -3.38 27.57
CA ILE A 227 -12.85 -3.81 26.29
C ILE A 227 -12.53 -5.30 26.45
N GLU A 228 -13.11 -6.11 25.59
CA GLU A 228 -12.89 -7.56 25.55
C GLU A 228 -12.24 -7.94 24.22
N THR A 229 -11.11 -8.65 24.27
CA THR A 229 -10.44 -9.17 23.09
C THR A 229 -11.16 -10.40 22.57
N LEU A 230 -11.53 -10.38 21.29
CA LEU A 230 -12.18 -11.49 20.60
C LEU A 230 -11.23 -12.08 19.55
N LEU A 231 -11.18 -13.41 19.50
CA LEU A 231 -10.56 -14.10 18.38
C LEU A 231 -11.55 -14.10 17.21
N VAL A 232 -11.13 -13.52 16.08
CA VAL A 232 -11.93 -13.49 14.87
C VAL A 232 -11.74 -14.79 14.11
N ASP A 233 -12.85 -15.44 13.75
CA ASP A 233 -12.79 -16.56 12.82
C ASP A 233 -12.45 -16.06 11.42
N ILE A 234 -11.25 -16.46 10.97
CA ILE A 234 -10.69 -16.17 9.64
C ILE A 234 -10.81 -17.36 8.68
N ASN A 235 -11.35 -18.51 9.11
CA ASN A 235 -11.52 -19.68 8.22
C ASN A 235 -12.77 -19.57 7.33
N GLY A 236 -13.67 -18.62 7.61
CA GLY A 236 -14.83 -18.33 6.77
C GLY A 236 -14.49 -17.59 5.48
N LYS A 237 -15.44 -17.52 4.54
CA LYS A 237 -15.29 -16.86 3.22
C LYS A 237 -14.80 -15.40 3.28
N ASN A 238 -15.03 -14.71 4.39
CA ASN A 238 -14.66 -13.29 4.59
C ASN A 238 -13.37 -13.10 5.41
N GLY A 239 -12.61 -14.17 5.72
CA GLY A 239 -11.41 -14.07 6.55
C GLY A 239 -10.34 -13.15 5.96
N TYR A 240 -10.11 -13.28 4.65
CA TYR A 240 -9.17 -12.44 3.90
C TYR A 240 -9.58 -10.95 3.94
N ASP A 241 -10.84 -10.62 3.64
CA ASP A 241 -11.37 -9.24 3.70
C ASP A 241 -11.15 -8.59 5.07
N LYS A 242 -11.34 -9.36 6.15
CA LYS A 242 -11.16 -8.88 7.53
C LYS A 242 -9.68 -8.59 7.83
N ILE A 243 -8.77 -9.45 7.37
CA ILE A 243 -7.32 -9.24 7.50
C ILE A 243 -6.92 -7.98 6.73
N CYS A 244 -7.33 -7.86 5.46
CA CYS A 244 -7.08 -6.69 4.62
C CYS A 244 -7.57 -5.40 5.28
N SER A 245 -8.82 -5.38 5.76
CA SER A 245 -9.39 -4.21 6.45
C SER A 245 -8.63 -3.85 7.73
N HIS A 246 -8.24 -4.83 8.53
CA HIS A 246 -7.52 -4.61 9.79
C HIS A 246 -6.08 -4.10 9.56
N LEU A 247 -5.44 -4.53 8.48
CA LEU A 247 -4.10 -4.08 8.09
C LEU A 247 -4.11 -2.80 7.25
N GLY A 248 -5.29 -2.32 6.83
CA GLY A 248 -5.41 -1.17 5.93
C GLY A 248 -4.90 -1.44 4.51
N ILE A 249 -5.03 -2.68 4.03
CA ILE A 249 -4.57 -3.10 2.69
C ILE A 249 -5.79 -3.35 1.81
N GLU A 250 -5.72 -2.92 0.55
CA GLU A 250 -6.78 -3.19 -0.43
C GLU A 250 -6.84 -4.70 -0.77
N PRO A 251 -8.02 -5.35 -0.68
CA PRO A 251 -8.17 -6.74 -1.05
C PRO A 251 -8.04 -6.93 -2.57
N VAL A 252 -7.46 -8.05 -2.99
CA VAL A 252 -7.50 -8.46 -4.40
C VAL A 252 -8.93 -8.88 -4.74
N ASN A 253 -9.64 -8.03 -5.48
CA ASN A 253 -11.01 -8.30 -5.92
C ASN A 253 -10.99 -8.96 -7.30
N TYR A 254 -11.63 -10.14 -7.43
CA TYR A 254 -11.80 -10.86 -8.70
C TYR A 254 -13.17 -10.61 -9.35
N GLU A 255 -14.01 -9.76 -8.74
CA GLU A 255 -15.28 -9.34 -9.32
C GLU A 255 -15.03 -8.54 -10.61
N LEU A 256 -15.81 -8.84 -11.65
CA LEU A 256 -15.73 -8.14 -12.94
C LEU A 256 -16.15 -6.67 -12.82
N LEU A 257 -17.09 -6.38 -11.93
CA LEU A 257 -17.58 -5.03 -11.64
C LEU A 257 -17.41 -4.72 -10.15
N GLN A 258 -16.99 -3.49 -9.87
CA GLN A 258 -17.04 -2.92 -8.53
C GLN A 258 -18.47 -2.49 -8.17
N CYS A 259 -18.67 -1.89 -6.99
CA CYS A 259 -19.98 -1.35 -6.61
C CYS A 259 -20.42 -0.24 -7.59
N ASN A 260 -19.49 0.65 -7.96
CA ASN A 260 -19.72 1.78 -8.86
C ASN A 260 -18.81 1.67 -10.08
N ASN A 261 -19.41 1.61 -11.27
CA ASN A 261 -18.69 1.43 -12.53
C ASN A 261 -19.12 2.49 -13.53
N LEU A 262 -18.15 2.98 -14.30
CA LEU A 262 -18.34 3.93 -15.38
C LEU A 262 -17.85 3.29 -16.68
N LEU A 263 -18.76 2.91 -17.57
CA LEU A 263 -18.40 2.40 -18.89
C LEU A 263 -18.37 3.55 -19.89
N VAL A 264 -17.34 3.56 -20.72
CA VAL A 264 -17.10 4.60 -21.72
C VAL A 264 -16.88 3.96 -23.08
N GLU A 265 -17.09 4.71 -24.16
CA GLU A 265 -16.98 4.14 -25.50
C GLU A 265 -15.57 3.65 -25.82
N GLY A 266 -14.53 4.44 -25.48
CA GLY A 266 -13.15 4.14 -25.86
C GLY A 266 -12.11 4.35 -24.77
N ASN A 267 -10.89 3.91 -25.07
CA ASN A 267 -9.74 4.08 -24.18
C ASN A 267 -9.28 5.54 -24.05
N CYS A 268 -9.53 6.37 -25.07
CA CYS A 268 -9.29 7.82 -25.01
C CYS A 268 -10.14 8.45 -23.91
N ASP A 269 -11.44 8.13 -23.92
CA ASP A 269 -12.45 8.61 -23.00
C ASP A 269 -12.10 8.25 -21.56
N LYS A 270 -11.71 6.98 -21.36
CA LYS A 270 -11.26 6.46 -20.08
C LYS A 270 -10.11 7.31 -19.52
N LYS A 271 -9.10 7.65 -20.34
CA LYS A 271 -7.96 8.44 -19.89
C LYS A 271 -8.35 9.87 -19.52
N TYR A 272 -9.13 10.55 -20.37
CA TYR A 272 -9.58 11.91 -20.11
C TYR A 272 -10.42 12.00 -18.83
N LEU A 273 -11.41 11.12 -18.68
CA LEU A 273 -12.28 11.09 -17.50
C LEU A 273 -11.52 10.71 -16.23
N THR A 274 -10.64 9.71 -16.30
CA THR A 274 -9.78 9.35 -15.15
C THR A 274 -8.94 10.55 -14.70
N GLY A 275 -8.36 11.30 -15.64
CA GLY A 275 -7.57 12.48 -15.33
C GLY A 275 -8.41 13.59 -14.68
N LEU A 276 -9.58 13.92 -15.25
CA LEU A 276 -10.47 14.94 -14.69
C LEU A 276 -11.02 14.56 -13.30
N ILE A 277 -11.46 13.31 -13.11
CA ILE A 277 -11.98 12.82 -11.83
C ILE A 277 -10.92 12.94 -10.73
N LYS A 278 -9.69 12.50 -11.01
CA LYS A 278 -8.56 12.64 -10.09
C LYS A 278 -8.22 14.11 -9.83
N PHE A 279 -8.24 14.95 -10.85
CA PHE A 279 -7.97 16.39 -10.72
C PHE A 279 -8.95 17.08 -9.77
N PHE A 280 -10.24 16.75 -9.84
CA PHE A 280 -11.26 17.32 -8.94
C PHE A 280 -11.30 16.68 -7.54
N GLY A 281 -10.52 15.61 -7.30
CA GLY A 281 -10.44 14.96 -5.99
C GLY A 281 -11.63 14.04 -5.67
N ASN A 282 -12.36 13.57 -6.69
CA ASN A 282 -13.49 12.65 -6.49
C ASN A 282 -13.00 11.18 -6.36
N PRO A 283 -13.72 10.33 -5.60
CA PRO A 283 -13.45 8.90 -5.59
C PRO A 283 -13.68 8.33 -6.98
N CYS A 284 -12.63 7.80 -7.60
CA CYS A 284 -12.71 7.30 -8.96
C CYS A 284 -13.50 5.97 -9.01
N PRO A 285 -14.63 5.91 -9.73
CA PRO A 285 -15.31 4.63 -9.96
C PRO A 285 -14.43 3.71 -10.82
N ASN A 286 -14.80 2.43 -10.91
CA ASN A 286 -14.15 1.52 -11.86
C ASN A 286 -14.50 1.95 -13.30
N ILE A 287 -13.52 2.45 -14.06
CA ILE A 287 -13.75 2.93 -15.43
C ILE A 287 -13.29 1.88 -16.45
N GLU A 288 -14.18 1.46 -17.34
CA GLU A 288 -13.90 0.46 -18.38
C GLU A 288 -14.30 0.95 -19.77
N SER A 289 -13.46 0.62 -20.78
CA SER A 289 -13.72 0.90 -22.19
C SER A 289 -14.56 -0.22 -22.79
N LEU A 290 -15.55 0.14 -23.59
CA LEU A 290 -16.37 -0.77 -24.39
C LEU A 290 -15.74 -1.08 -25.76
N ASP A 291 -14.68 -0.36 -26.12
CA ASP A 291 -14.02 -0.41 -27.43
C ASP A 291 -15.02 -0.21 -28.59
N GLY A 292 -15.93 0.75 -28.39
CA GLY A 292 -16.95 1.21 -29.32
C GLY A 292 -18.38 1.06 -28.78
N ALA A 293 -19.25 2.05 -29.07
CA ALA A 293 -20.65 2.06 -28.65
C ALA A 293 -21.43 0.77 -28.96
N ASP A 294 -21.17 0.10 -30.10
CA ASP A 294 -21.92 -1.11 -30.51
C ASP A 294 -21.79 -2.27 -29.51
N ASN A 295 -20.69 -2.30 -28.75
CA ASN A 295 -20.43 -3.36 -27.80
C ASN A 295 -21.22 -3.19 -26.50
N ALA A 296 -21.75 -1.99 -26.22
CA ALA A 296 -22.39 -1.65 -24.95
C ALA A 296 -23.49 -2.65 -24.56
N LEU A 297 -24.38 -2.99 -25.50
CA LEU A 297 -25.48 -3.94 -25.25
C LEU A 297 -24.96 -5.33 -24.89
N LYS A 298 -23.96 -5.84 -25.62
CA LYS A 298 -23.38 -7.17 -25.39
C LYS A 298 -22.69 -7.24 -24.02
N TYR A 299 -21.96 -6.19 -23.65
CA TYR A 299 -21.31 -6.10 -22.34
C TYR A 299 -22.35 -6.08 -21.21
N LEU A 300 -23.39 -5.26 -21.33
CA LEU A 300 -24.46 -5.19 -20.33
C LEU A 300 -25.22 -6.51 -20.18
N GLU A 301 -25.53 -7.20 -21.30
CA GLU A 301 -26.13 -8.53 -21.27
C GLU A 301 -25.24 -9.56 -20.58
N PHE A 302 -23.94 -9.55 -20.89
CA PHE A 302 -22.95 -10.40 -20.25
C PHE A 302 -22.86 -10.14 -18.74
N TYR A 303 -22.72 -8.88 -18.31
CA TYR A 303 -22.65 -8.53 -16.89
C TYR A 303 -23.95 -8.90 -16.16
N ASN A 304 -25.11 -8.61 -16.75
CA ASN A 304 -26.39 -8.98 -16.15
C ASN A 304 -26.52 -10.51 -15.99
N SER A 305 -26.05 -11.29 -16.95
CA SER A 305 -26.00 -12.75 -16.83
C SER A 305 -25.00 -13.23 -15.79
N TYR A 306 -23.81 -12.63 -15.72
CA TYR A 306 -22.75 -12.98 -14.77
C TYR A 306 -23.23 -12.81 -13.33
N TYR A 307 -23.92 -11.70 -13.06
CA TYR A 307 -24.46 -11.37 -11.74
C TYR A 307 -25.81 -12.01 -11.43
N HIS A 308 -26.30 -12.98 -12.23
CA HIS A 308 -27.55 -13.70 -11.96
C HIS A 308 -27.56 -14.39 -10.59
N ASN A 309 -26.48 -15.11 -10.27
CA ASN A 309 -26.26 -15.76 -8.98
C ASN A 309 -25.28 -14.93 -8.14
N ASN A 310 -25.58 -13.64 -7.98
CA ASN A 310 -24.69 -12.68 -7.35
C ASN A 310 -24.17 -13.17 -5.99
N THR A 311 -22.88 -13.51 -5.92
CA THR A 311 -22.18 -13.85 -4.68
C THR A 311 -21.56 -12.63 -4.00
N SER A 312 -21.54 -11.49 -4.68
CA SER A 312 -21.02 -10.23 -4.17
C SER A 312 -21.96 -9.64 -3.13
N LYS A 313 -21.43 -8.87 -2.19
CA LYS A 313 -22.20 -8.20 -1.11
C LYS A 313 -23.05 -7.02 -1.62
N TYR A 314 -23.03 -6.73 -2.93
CA TYR A 314 -23.64 -5.55 -3.54
C TYR A 314 -24.21 -5.87 -4.93
N LYS A 315 -25.18 -5.06 -5.37
CA LYS A 315 -25.65 -5.03 -6.77
C LYS A 315 -24.82 -3.99 -7.53
N PRO A 316 -24.07 -4.38 -8.60
CA PRO A 316 -23.25 -3.43 -9.32
C PRO A 316 -24.07 -2.31 -9.98
N LYS A 317 -23.62 -1.07 -9.81
CA LYS A 317 -24.15 0.11 -10.46
C LYS A 317 -23.26 0.51 -11.62
N ILE A 318 -23.89 0.81 -12.75
CA ILE A 318 -23.23 1.10 -14.01
C ILE A 318 -23.79 2.40 -14.58
N LYS A 319 -22.92 3.38 -14.75
CA LYS A 319 -23.16 4.55 -15.61
C LYS A 319 -22.45 4.29 -16.94
N ILE A 320 -23.15 4.49 -18.06
CA ILE A 320 -22.51 4.44 -19.39
C ILE A 320 -22.55 5.82 -20.02
N ILE A 321 -21.40 6.27 -20.50
CA ILE A 321 -21.27 7.51 -21.26
C ILE A 321 -21.17 7.17 -22.74
N PHE A 322 -22.01 7.84 -23.53
CA PHE A 322 -21.98 7.80 -24.98
C PHE A 322 -21.61 9.17 -25.55
N ASP A 323 -20.88 9.15 -26.66
CA ASP A 323 -20.69 10.31 -27.50
C ASP A 323 -22.05 10.78 -28.02
N ASN A 324 -22.21 12.09 -28.15
CA ASN A 324 -23.40 12.68 -28.73
C ASN A 324 -23.23 12.81 -30.24
N ASP A 325 -22.91 11.68 -30.88
CA ASP A 325 -22.92 11.48 -32.32
C ASP A 325 -24.16 10.65 -32.73
N THR A 326 -24.26 10.30 -34.02
CA THR A 326 -25.41 9.53 -34.51
C THR A 326 -25.51 8.15 -33.84
N LYS A 327 -24.37 7.51 -33.59
CA LYS A 327 -24.30 6.12 -33.14
C LYS A 327 -24.51 6.01 -31.62
N GLY A 328 -23.86 6.86 -30.85
CA GLY A 328 -24.03 6.97 -29.41
C GLY A 328 -25.48 7.30 -29.05
N ARG A 329 -26.14 8.20 -29.78
CA ARG A 329 -27.60 8.45 -29.62
C ARG A 329 -28.46 7.22 -29.90
N GLU A 330 -28.14 6.47 -30.95
CA GLU A 330 -28.87 5.24 -31.29
C GLU A 330 -28.76 4.19 -30.17
N ILE A 331 -27.55 3.92 -29.69
CA ILE A 331 -27.29 2.93 -28.65
C ILE A 331 -27.83 3.40 -27.28
N TYR A 332 -27.68 4.68 -26.95
CA TYR A 332 -28.28 5.29 -25.76
C TYR A 332 -29.79 5.02 -25.68
N ASN A 333 -30.51 5.21 -26.79
CA ASN A 333 -31.95 4.96 -26.84
C ASN A 333 -32.28 3.47 -26.63
N LYS A 334 -31.48 2.56 -27.21
CA LYS A 334 -31.67 1.10 -27.02
C LYS A 334 -31.45 0.68 -25.56
N ILE A 335 -30.43 1.20 -24.90
CA ILE A 335 -30.13 0.83 -23.49
C ILE A 335 -31.20 1.34 -22.54
N ARG A 336 -31.72 2.55 -22.76
CA ARG A 336 -32.83 3.09 -21.95
C ARG A 336 -34.13 2.31 -22.08
N ALA A 337 -34.35 1.65 -23.22
CA ALA A 337 -35.50 0.79 -23.42
C ALA A 337 -35.36 -0.59 -22.76
N ASN A 338 -34.13 -1.00 -22.40
CA ASN A 338 -33.84 -2.30 -21.81
C ASN A 338 -33.89 -2.25 -20.28
N ASN A 339 -34.29 -3.37 -19.66
CA ASN A 339 -34.29 -3.53 -18.21
C ASN A 339 -33.31 -4.64 -17.80
N TYR A 340 -32.49 -4.35 -16.79
CA TYR A 340 -31.48 -5.27 -16.27
C TYR A 340 -31.80 -5.63 -14.81
N GLN A 341 -32.04 -6.91 -14.56
CA GLN A 341 -32.50 -7.39 -13.25
C GLN A 341 -31.37 -7.41 -12.21
N TYR A 342 -30.16 -7.80 -12.61
CA TYR A 342 -29.06 -8.14 -11.71
C TYR A 342 -27.99 -7.06 -11.59
N ILE A 343 -28.05 -6.05 -12.46
CA ILE A 343 -27.20 -4.85 -12.43
C ILE A 343 -28.11 -3.60 -12.49
N GLU A 344 -27.62 -2.47 -12.01
CA GLU A 344 -28.32 -1.18 -12.13
C GLU A 344 -27.63 -0.37 -13.22
N VAL A 345 -28.37 0.06 -14.25
CA VAL A 345 -27.80 0.72 -15.42
C VAL A 345 -28.45 2.08 -15.62
N SER A 346 -27.62 3.08 -15.86
CA SER A 346 -28.02 4.41 -16.32
C SER A 346 -27.13 4.82 -17.50
N ALA A 347 -27.72 5.44 -18.52
CA ALA A 347 -27.01 5.90 -19.70
C ALA A 347 -27.03 7.42 -19.76
N ILE A 348 -25.94 8.01 -20.23
CA ILE A 348 -25.71 9.46 -20.30
C ILE A 348 -25.16 9.78 -21.70
N LEU A 349 -25.75 10.77 -22.36
CA LEU A 349 -25.17 11.37 -23.56
C LEU A 349 -24.25 12.51 -23.12
N ILE A 350 -23.02 12.50 -23.60
CA ILE A 350 -22.07 13.53 -23.22
C ILE A 350 -22.44 14.89 -23.81
N GLN A 351 -22.16 15.92 -23.04
CA GLN A 351 -22.32 17.31 -23.41
C GLN A 351 -20.96 17.93 -23.67
N ASN A 352 -20.91 19.03 -24.42
CA ASN A 352 -19.68 19.82 -24.48
C ASN A 352 -19.42 20.58 -23.15
N HIS A 353 -18.23 21.16 -23.03
CA HIS A 353 -17.78 21.93 -21.86
C HIS A 353 -18.70 23.12 -21.46
N MET A 354 -19.64 23.55 -22.32
CA MET A 354 -20.60 24.62 -22.07
C MET A 354 -22.02 24.13 -21.76
N ASN A 355 -22.26 22.81 -21.73
CA ASN A 355 -23.60 22.22 -21.58
C ASN A 355 -24.65 22.74 -22.56
N ASN A 356 -24.28 22.97 -23.82
CA ASN A 356 -25.19 23.53 -24.82
C ASN A 356 -25.36 22.63 -26.07
N GLY A 357 -24.83 21.41 -26.02
CA GLY A 357 -25.04 20.41 -27.06
C GLY A 357 -26.51 20.03 -27.14
N ASN A 358 -27.03 19.91 -28.37
CA ASN A 358 -28.37 19.37 -28.55
C ASN A 358 -28.32 17.87 -28.26
N THR A 359 -29.16 17.37 -27.34
CA THR A 359 -29.23 15.95 -26.96
C THR A 359 -30.52 15.26 -27.43
N ASN A 360 -31.32 15.94 -28.27
CA ASN A 360 -32.49 15.32 -28.88
C ASN A 360 -32.06 14.08 -29.68
N LEU A 361 -32.85 13.00 -29.57
CA LEU A 361 -32.58 11.74 -30.26
C LEU A 361 -32.84 11.84 -31.76
N GLU A 362 -33.80 12.67 -32.15
CA GLU A 362 -34.20 12.92 -33.53
C GLU A 362 -33.84 14.35 -33.94
N HIS A 363 -33.62 14.57 -35.24
CA HIS A 363 -33.31 15.89 -35.82
C HIS A 363 -32.14 16.61 -35.13
N ASN A 364 -31.08 15.87 -34.84
CA ASN A 364 -29.90 16.36 -34.15
C ASN A 364 -28.65 16.15 -35.00
N ASN A 365 -27.96 17.25 -35.29
CA ASN A 365 -26.72 17.29 -36.06
C ASN A 365 -25.48 17.51 -35.17
N THR A 366 -25.64 17.46 -33.85
CA THR A 366 -24.51 17.51 -32.91
C THR A 366 -23.68 16.25 -33.06
N ASN A 367 -22.37 16.43 -33.02
CA ASN A 367 -21.37 15.39 -33.07
C ASN A 367 -20.33 15.62 -31.95
N ASN A 368 -20.83 15.82 -30.73
CA ASN A 368 -19.94 16.09 -29.59
C ASN A 368 -19.38 14.78 -29.05
N GLU A 369 -18.06 14.66 -29.05
CA GLU A 369 -17.31 13.54 -28.49
C GLU A 369 -16.69 13.93 -27.14
N ILE A 370 -15.99 13.00 -26.47
CA ILE A 370 -15.31 13.29 -25.20
C ILE A 370 -14.36 14.50 -25.28
N GLU A 371 -13.70 14.74 -26.42
CA GLU A 371 -12.81 15.90 -26.61
C GLU A 371 -13.55 17.23 -26.53
N ASP A 372 -14.87 17.28 -26.78
CA ASP A 372 -15.69 18.49 -26.66
C ASP A 372 -16.11 18.79 -25.23
N PHE A 373 -16.17 17.75 -24.39
CA PHE A 373 -16.36 17.86 -22.95
C PHE A 373 -15.11 18.38 -22.26
N ILE A 374 -13.92 18.00 -22.74
CA ILE A 374 -12.65 18.55 -22.29
C ILE A 374 -12.55 20.04 -22.67
N TYR A 375 -11.89 20.83 -21.83
CA TYR A 375 -11.72 22.25 -22.09
C TYR A 375 -10.96 22.50 -23.41
N PRO A 376 -11.44 23.43 -24.26
CA PRO A 376 -10.86 23.64 -25.58
C PRO A 376 -9.41 24.12 -25.52
N GLU A 377 -9.03 24.93 -24.52
CA GLU A 377 -7.64 25.35 -24.30
C GLU A 377 -6.72 24.14 -24.05
N VAL A 378 -7.17 23.16 -23.27
CA VAL A 378 -6.42 21.92 -23.01
C VAL A 378 -6.25 21.14 -24.30
N MET A 379 -7.32 20.98 -25.09
CA MET A 379 -7.24 20.27 -26.37
C MET A 379 -6.28 20.95 -27.36
N VAL A 380 -6.33 22.28 -27.47
CA VAL A 380 -5.39 23.02 -28.32
C VAL A 380 -3.95 22.88 -27.82
N PHE A 381 -3.73 22.90 -26.50
CA PHE A 381 -2.41 22.66 -25.91
C PHE A 381 -1.85 21.27 -26.30
N LEU A 382 -2.65 20.21 -26.14
CA LEU A 382 -2.25 18.84 -26.49
C LEU A 382 -1.97 18.70 -28.00
N ILE A 383 -2.82 19.30 -28.85
CA ILE A 383 -2.61 19.31 -30.30
C ILE A 383 -1.33 20.07 -30.66
N ASN A 384 -1.04 21.21 -30.02
CA ASN A 384 0.18 21.96 -30.28
C ASN A 384 1.45 21.19 -29.91
N LEU A 385 1.43 20.40 -28.84
CA LEU A 385 2.53 19.48 -28.51
C LEU A 385 2.73 18.42 -29.61
N LEU A 386 1.65 17.90 -30.19
CA LEU A 386 1.72 16.95 -31.30
C LEU A 386 2.29 17.61 -32.56
N LEU A 387 1.81 18.82 -32.91
CA LEU A 387 2.25 19.56 -34.09
C LEU A 387 3.73 19.95 -33.99
N GLU A 388 4.20 20.33 -32.81
CA GLU A 388 5.61 20.65 -32.55
C GLU A 388 6.52 19.45 -32.84
N ARG A 389 6.15 18.25 -32.36
CA ARG A 389 6.89 17.00 -32.66
C ARG A 389 6.97 16.67 -34.15
N LYS A 390 6.07 17.23 -34.95
CA LYS A 390 5.95 17.05 -36.40
C LYS A 390 6.49 18.24 -37.19
N ASN A 391 7.13 19.21 -36.50
CA ASN A 391 7.65 20.44 -37.10
C ASN A 391 6.58 21.22 -37.89
N MET A 392 5.32 21.17 -37.45
CA MET A 392 4.20 21.90 -38.03
C MET A 392 3.96 23.21 -37.28
N LYS A 393 3.37 24.19 -37.97
CA LYS A 393 2.93 25.44 -37.34
C LYS A 393 1.80 25.15 -36.34
N GLN A 394 1.99 25.67 -35.13
CA GLN A 394 1.04 25.54 -34.03
C GLN A 394 -0.23 26.37 -34.26
N LEU A 395 -1.32 25.91 -33.66
CA LEU A 395 -2.62 26.55 -33.66
C LEU A 395 -2.69 27.70 -32.66
N ASN A 396 -3.47 28.73 -32.99
CA ASN A 396 -3.74 29.85 -32.10
C ASN A 396 -4.92 29.52 -31.16
N GLU A 397 -4.61 29.26 -29.90
CA GLU A 397 -5.58 28.95 -28.84
C GLU A 397 -6.73 29.94 -28.76
N LYS A 398 -6.44 31.25 -28.59
CA LYS A 398 -7.47 32.30 -28.46
C LYS A 398 -8.43 32.33 -29.64
N LYS A 399 -7.93 32.12 -30.85
CA LYS A 399 -8.75 32.08 -32.08
C LYS A 399 -9.68 30.87 -32.06
N ILE A 400 -9.18 29.70 -31.68
CA ILE A 400 -9.94 28.45 -31.65
C ILE A 400 -11.01 28.49 -30.56
N CYS A 401 -10.64 28.89 -29.33
CA CYS A 401 -11.59 29.01 -28.22
C CYS A 401 -12.73 29.99 -28.55
N LYS A 402 -12.45 31.10 -29.25
CA LYS A 402 -13.53 32.00 -29.71
C LYS A 402 -14.43 31.35 -30.77
N LYS A 403 -13.87 30.55 -31.68
CA LYS A 403 -14.62 29.93 -32.78
C LYS A 403 -15.48 28.76 -32.29
N ILE A 404 -14.98 27.92 -31.40
CA ILE A 404 -15.70 26.71 -30.94
C ILE A 404 -17.01 27.05 -30.22
N HIS A 405 -17.12 28.24 -29.62
CA HIS A 405 -18.37 28.71 -29.00
C HIS A 405 -19.43 29.23 -30.00
N THR A 406 -19.13 29.26 -31.30
CA THR A 406 -20.14 29.57 -32.32
C THR A 406 -20.94 28.33 -32.69
N LYS A 407 -22.22 28.50 -32.99
CA LYS A 407 -23.17 27.39 -33.18
C LYS A 407 -22.71 26.33 -34.20
N SER A 408 -22.09 26.74 -35.30
CA SER A 408 -21.63 25.82 -36.33
C SER A 408 -20.46 24.95 -35.87
N PHE A 409 -19.47 25.54 -35.20
CA PHE A 409 -18.30 24.79 -34.74
C PHE A 409 -18.60 24.00 -33.46
N SER A 410 -19.45 24.52 -32.58
CA SER A 410 -19.91 23.80 -31.38
C SER A 410 -20.61 22.49 -31.72
N ALA A 411 -21.39 22.44 -32.82
CA ALA A 411 -22.06 21.23 -33.25
C ALA A 411 -21.12 20.18 -33.88
N GLY A 412 -20.10 20.63 -34.64
CA GLY A 412 -19.12 19.74 -35.29
C GLY A 412 -17.97 19.28 -34.39
N GLY A 413 -17.67 20.06 -33.34
CA GLY A 413 -16.70 19.72 -32.31
C GLY A 413 -15.30 20.30 -32.54
N ILE A 414 -14.48 20.22 -31.49
CA ILE A 414 -13.16 20.86 -31.38
C ILE A 414 -12.15 20.24 -32.34
N LEU A 415 -12.20 18.91 -32.53
CA LEU A 415 -11.28 18.21 -33.42
C LEU A 415 -11.53 18.57 -34.89
N GLU A 416 -12.78 18.74 -35.31
CA GLU A 416 -13.12 19.20 -36.67
C GLU A 416 -12.60 20.62 -36.91
N LEU A 417 -12.83 21.54 -35.96
CA LEU A 417 -12.32 22.90 -36.04
C LEU A 417 -10.78 22.94 -36.09
N CYS A 418 -10.12 22.12 -35.26
CA CYS A 418 -8.66 22.03 -35.24
C CYS A 418 -8.09 21.41 -36.52
N GLU A 419 -8.77 20.44 -37.14
CA GLU A 419 -8.41 19.87 -38.44
C GLU A 419 -8.42 20.96 -39.53
N TYR A 420 -9.49 21.75 -39.59
CA TYR A 420 -9.63 22.85 -40.54
C TYR A 420 -8.53 23.92 -40.37
N GLU A 421 -8.29 24.38 -39.14
CA GLU A 421 -7.28 25.40 -38.84
C GLU A 421 -5.85 24.87 -39.07
N LYS A 422 -5.56 23.62 -38.69
CA LYS A 422 -4.28 22.95 -38.96
C LYS A 422 -3.98 22.92 -40.45
N ASN A 423 -4.92 22.47 -41.28
CA ASN A 423 -4.72 22.35 -42.72
C ASN A 423 -4.55 23.71 -43.39
N SER A 424 -5.26 24.72 -42.90
CA SER A 424 -5.09 26.11 -43.36
C SER A 424 -3.70 26.68 -43.03
N LEU A 425 -3.14 26.36 -41.87
CA LEU A 425 -1.81 26.82 -41.44
C LEU A 425 -0.66 26.01 -42.06
N ASN A 426 -0.91 24.73 -42.34
CA ASN A 426 0.07 23.75 -42.82
C ASN A 426 -0.42 23.10 -44.13
N PRO A 427 -0.52 23.84 -45.25
CA PRO A 427 -1.16 23.36 -46.47
C PRO A 427 -0.44 22.19 -47.15
N VAL A 428 0.86 21.99 -46.89
CA VAL A 428 1.66 20.92 -47.49
C VAL A 428 1.70 19.68 -46.60
N THR A 429 1.98 19.86 -45.30
CA THR A 429 2.21 18.75 -44.37
C THR A 429 0.98 18.39 -43.54
N GLY A 430 -0.07 19.23 -43.53
CA GLY A 430 -1.26 19.05 -42.69
C GLY A 430 -1.95 17.69 -42.89
N VAL A 431 -1.93 17.15 -44.11
CA VAL A 431 -2.53 15.85 -44.44
C VAL A 431 -1.87 14.65 -43.74
N GLU A 432 -0.66 14.82 -43.20
CA GLU A 432 0.05 13.73 -42.50
C GLU A 432 -0.62 13.32 -41.19
N ILE A 433 -1.43 14.20 -40.60
CA ILE A 433 -2.15 13.98 -39.34
C ILE A 433 -3.60 14.34 -39.58
N SER A 434 -4.53 13.44 -39.24
CA SER A 434 -5.96 13.69 -39.32
C SER A 434 -6.62 13.44 -37.96
N PHE A 435 -7.44 14.37 -37.51
CA PHE A 435 -8.19 14.27 -36.24
C PHE A 435 -9.60 13.70 -36.40
N THR A 436 -10.17 13.71 -37.62
CA THR A 436 -11.59 13.41 -37.88
C THR A 436 -11.85 12.16 -38.72
N SER A 437 -10.84 11.52 -39.30
CA SER A 437 -11.06 10.32 -40.12
C SER A 437 -11.40 9.09 -39.26
N SER A 438 -12.23 8.18 -39.76
CA SER A 438 -12.60 6.92 -39.08
C SER A 438 -11.55 5.81 -39.21
N GLY A 439 -10.31 6.15 -39.58
CA GLY A 439 -9.24 5.19 -39.82
C GLY A 439 -8.40 4.90 -38.57
N MET A 440 -7.78 3.71 -38.54
CA MET A 440 -6.87 3.28 -37.46
C MET A 440 -5.76 4.30 -37.15
N LYS A 441 -5.29 5.05 -38.16
CA LYS A 441 -4.29 6.11 -37.99
C LYS A 441 -4.82 7.27 -37.13
N THR A 442 -6.06 7.70 -37.34
CA THR A 442 -6.66 8.79 -36.55
C THR A 442 -6.98 8.33 -35.13
N ASN A 443 -7.45 7.10 -34.94
CA ASN A 443 -7.65 6.56 -33.59
C ASN A 443 -6.35 6.56 -32.79
N ARG A 444 -5.22 6.18 -33.40
CA ARG A 444 -3.90 6.28 -32.76
C ARG A 444 -3.47 7.72 -32.44
N VAL A 445 -3.89 8.70 -33.24
CA VAL A 445 -3.65 10.11 -32.95
C VAL A 445 -4.47 10.55 -31.73
N LYS A 446 -5.77 10.23 -31.68
CA LYS A 446 -6.63 10.51 -30.52
C LYS A 446 -6.10 9.83 -29.25
N GLU A 447 -5.68 8.57 -29.33
CA GLU A 447 -5.04 7.84 -28.21
C GLU A 447 -3.72 8.49 -27.78
N GLY A 448 -2.97 9.04 -28.74
CA GLY A 448 -1.76 9.82 -28.49
C GLY A 448 -2.06 11.10 -27.73
N LEU A 449 -3.09 11.86 -28.12
CA LEU A 449 -3.53 13.06 -27.41
C LEU A 449 -3.99 12.73 -25.98
N ALA A 450 -4.82 11.70 -25.81
CA ALA A 450 -5.25 11.22 -24.52
C ALA A 450 -4.07 10.72 -23.66
N GLY A 451 -3.04 10.14 -24.28
CA GLY A 451 -1.81 9.76 -23.61
C GLY A 451 -0.94 10.94 -23.17
N MET A 452 -1.01 12.08 -23.86
CA MET A 452 -0.34 13.33 -23.46
C MET A 452 -1.10 14.07 -22.34
N PHE A 453 -2.37 13.74 -22.12
CA PHE A 453 -3.17 14.21 -20.98
C PHE A 453 -2.77 13.48 -19.67
N ASN A 454 -1.51 13.61 -19.27
CA ASN A 454 -0.99 13.10 -18.01
C ASN A 454 -0.79 14.24 -17.01
N LEU A 455 -1.59 14.22 -15.95
CA LEU A 455 -1.64 15.29 -14.94
C LEU A 455 -0.66 15.10 -13.78
N GLU A 456 -0.15 13.88 -13.58
CA GLU A 456 0.74 13.56 -12.46
C GLU A 456 2.03 14.40 -12.55
N ALA A 457 2.25 15.26 -11.55
CA ALA A 457 3.35 16.23 -11.49
C ALA A 457 3.45 17.24 -12.66
N ASN A 458 2.43 17.34 -13.53
CA ASN A 458 2.43 18.24 -14.68
C ASN A 458 1.88 19.63 -14.32
N LYS A 459 2.75 20.50 -13.81
CA LYS A 459 2.37 21.85 -13.34
C LYS A 459 1.68 22.71 -14.42
N VAL A 460 2.06 22.56 -15.69
CA VAL A 460 1.50 23.35 -16.80
C VAL A 460 0.05 22.96 -17.05
N LEU A 461 -0.23 21.65 -17.21
CA LEU A 461 -1.59 21.16 -17.40
C LEU A 461 -2.47 21.44 -16.18
N LEU A 462 -1.94 21.29 -14.96
CA LEU A 462 -2.69 21.57 -13.74
C LEU A 462 -3.07 23.05 -13.62
N SER A 463 -2.16 23.98 -13.96
CA SER A 463 -2.47 25.42 -13.99
C SER A 463 -3.55 25.71 -15.04
N LEU A 464 -3.40 25.15 -16.24
CA LEU A 464 -4.34 25.35 -17.34
C LEU A 464 -5.74 24.83 -16.99
N LEU A 465 -5.84 23.65 -16.37
CA LEU A 465 -7.11 23.08 -15.91
C LEU A 465 -7.82 23.97 -14.87
N ASN A 466 -7.07 24.56 -13.94
CA ASN A 466 -7.65 25.49 -12.96
C ASN A 466 -8.22 26.73 -13.65
N GLU A 467 -7.46 27.35 -14.56
CA GLU A 467 -7.94 28.51 -15.33
C GLU A 467 -9.18 28.18 -16.17
N CYS A 468 -9.21 26.99 -16.79
CA CYS A 468 -10.36 26.56 -17.59
C CYS A 468 -11.57 26.24 -16.72
N ASN A 469 -11.38 25.64 -15.54
CA ASN A 469 -12.46 25.37 -14.60
C ASN A 469 -13.17 26.65 -14.15
N ASP A 470 -12.43 27.74 -13.94
CA ASP A 470 -13.02 29.04 -13.60
C ASP A 470 -13.85 29.63 -14.74
N LYS A 471 -13.46 29.37 -16.00
CA LYS A 471 -14.19 29.82 -17.19
C LYS A 471 -15.41 28.96 -17.52
N TYR A 472 -15.30 27.65 -17.33
CA TYR A 472 -16.30 26.66 -17.75
C TYR A 472 -16.66 25.72 -16.57
N PRO A 473 -17.44 26.19 -15.58
CA PRO A 473 -17.68 25.45 -14.34
C PRO A 473 -18.44 24.13 -14.54
N TYR A 474 -19.18 24.00 -15.65
CA TYR A 474 -20.01 22.83 -15.96
C TYR A 474 -19.22 21.52 -15.95
N VAL A 475 -17.99 21.49 -16.46
CA VAL A 475 -17.20 20.25 -16.53
C VAL A 475 -17.00 19.65 -15.14
N LYS A 476 -16.75 20.48 -14.12
CA LYS A 476 -16.64 20.03 -12.73
C LYS A 476 -17.95 19.50 -12.20
N GLU A 477 -19.06 20.20 -12.45
CA GLU A 477 -20.40 19.78 -12.04
C GLU A 477 -20.76 18.41 -12.64
N ALA A 478 -20.55 18.25 -13.94
CA ALA A 478 -20.79 17.01 -14.66
C ALA A 478 -19.89 15.87 -14.14
N VAL A 479 -18.59 16.11 -13.90
CA VAL A 479 -17.70 15.07 -13.35
C VAL A 479 -18.13 14.65 -11.94
N ASN A 480 -18.59 15.58 -11.09
CA ASN A 480 -19.12 15.25 -9.78
C ASN A 480 -20.38 14.38 -9.90
N GLU A 481 -21.29 14.73 -10.80
CA GLU A 481 -22.51 13.95 -11.08
C GLU A 481 -22.18 12.56 -11.61
N LEU A 482 -21.18 12.43 -12.49
CA LEU A 482 -20.70 11.13 -12.99
C LEU A 482 -20.18 10.23 -11.86
N CYS A 483 -19.56 10.80 -10.83
CA CYS A 483 -19.04 10.07 -9.67
C CYS A 483 -20.10 9.79 -8.59
N ASP A 484 -21.26 10.43 -8.65
CA ASP A 484 -22.33 10.24 -7.67
C ASP A 484 -23.23 9.04 -8.04
N PHE A 485 -23.10 7.93 -7.32
CA PHE A 485 -23.93 6.74 -7.50
C PHE A 485 -25.01 6.59 -6.40
N SER A 486 -25.23 7.64 -5.60
CA SER A 486 -26.18 7.64 -4.48
C SER A 486 -27.63 7.91 -4.89
N LEU A 487 -27.86 8.45 -6.09
CA LEU A 487 -29.19 8.71 -6.61
C LEU A 487 -29.87 7.39 -7.03
N GLU A 488 -30.77 6.90 -6.19
CA GLU A 488 -31.89 6.06 -6.64
C GLU A 488 -32.68 6.87 -7.68
N ASN A 489 -32.81 6.34 -8.89
CA ASN A 489 -33.53 6.98 -9.99
C ASN A 489 -34.89 7.54 -9.53
N LYS A 490 -35.15 8.82 -9.85
CA LYS A 490 -36.52 9.34 -9.94
C LYS A 490 -37.14 8.95 -11.27
#